data_AF-A0A349CJK4-F1
#
_entry.id   AF-A0A349CJK4-F1
#
_cell.length_a   1.000
_cell.length_b   1.000
_cell.length_c   1.000
_cell.angle_alpha   90.00
_cell.angle_beta   90.00
_cell.angle_gamma   90.00
#
_symmetry.space_group_name_H-M   'P 1'
#
loop_
_entity.id
_entity.type
_entity.pdbx_description
1 polymer ?
#
loop_
_entity_poly.entity_id
_entity_poly.type
_entity_poly.pdbx_seq_one_letter_code
_entity_poly.pdbx_strand_id
1 'polypeptide(L)'
;YYLINIGSIYLEYGESADARLESTPQLYFDKKDLVMTSPDGSNREVAIEGTLLGIKRDIEEFKYLTRMAASLKADIPALLLADGTLIRWTLMSKDIPEFIVSEFLEKGFLKCLDEIKEISEKKSIALASYISYPRSSDLVGTIRIAICPYNPVNCDKCRRENPNGAYPCNTVDGVQDKDLFLTLLESGERSALFISRSSIQERYGMHRIYFYYVKIDDEIARIEIPEWIARNDTLLNLTHTLILDQCQRGHGYPVALSEAHEQAVVTAADRQNLQTLVEAFLSEKNIDINTSAKSFSKRTRWI
;
A
#
# COMPACT_ATOMS: atom_id res chain seq x y z
N TYR A 1 -11.73 -13.40 -16.04
CA TYR A 1 -10.61 -13.85 -15.22
C TYR A 1 -9.63 -12.70 -15.05
N TYR A 2 -8.81 -12.72 -14.01
CA TYR A 2 -7.63 -11.85 -13.88
C TYR A 2 -6.49 -12.65 -13.25
N LEU A 3 -5.26 -12.15 -13.40
CA LEU A 3 -4.06 -12.72 -12.80
C LEU A 3 -3.54 -11.75 -11.75
N ILE A 4 -3.25 -12.25 -10.54
CA ILE A 4 -2.44 -11.53 -9.56
C ILE A 4 -1.11 -12.26 -9.45
N ASN A 5 -0.02 -11.55 -9.69
CA ASN A 5 1.33 -12.05 -9.47
C ASN A 5 1.95 -11.33 -8.28
N ILE A 6 2.35 -12.08 -7.25
CA ILE A 6 3.00 -11.54 -6.06
C ILE A 6 4.49 -11.81 -6.19
N GLY A 7 5.28 -10.75 -6.22
CA GLY A 7 6.72 -10.81 -6.02
C GLY A 7 7.03 -10.71 -4.52
N SER A 8 7.91 -11.56 -4.02
CA SER A 8 8.31 -11.55 -2.61
C SER A 8 9.79 -11.83 -2.46
N ILE A 9 10.40 -11.18 -1.46
CA ILE A 9 11.83 -11.20 -1.23
C ILE A 9 12.08 -11.48 0.25
N TYR A 10 12.95 -12.44 0.53
CA TYR A 10 13.48 -12.72 1.85
C TYR A 10 14.99 -12.50 1.84
N LEU A 11 15.49 -11.67 2.75
CA LEU A 11 16.91 -11.39 2.94
C LEU A 11 17.29 -11.71 4.38
N GLU A 12 18.18 -12.68 4.58
CA GLU A 12 18.79 -13.03 5.87
C GLU A 12 20.16 -12.38 5.98
N TYR A 13 20.38 -11.59 7.03
CA TYR A 13 21.65 -10.94 7.32
C TYR A 13 22.46 -11.76 8.34
N GLY A 14 23.78 -11.56 8.35
CA GLY A 14 24.70 -12.18 9.31
C GLY A 14 25.63 -13.21 8.68
N GLU A 15 26.17 -14.11 9.50
CA GLU A 15 27.21 -15.07 9.06
C GLU A 15 26.68 -16.12 8.08
N SER A 16 25.38 -16.44 8.15
CA SER A 16 24.68 -17.35 7.24
C SER A 16 23.74 -16.58 6.33
N ALA A 17 24.25 -15.55 5.67
CA ALA A 17 23.45 -14.70 4.78
C ALA A 17 22.82 -15.51 3.65
N ASP A 18 21.54 -15.26 3.38
CA ASP A 18 20.75 -15.95 2.36
C ASP A 18 19.78 -14.95 1.71
N ALA A 19 19.42 -15.21 0.45
CA ALA A 19 18.46 -14.40 -0.29
C ALA A 19 17.54 -15.30 -1.11
N ARG A 20 16.23 -15.08 -0.99
CA ARG A 20 15.21 -15.82 -1.74
C ARG A 20 14.27 -14.85 -2.41
N LEU A 21 14.08 -15.08 -3.70
CA LEU A 21 13.25 -14.28 -4.57
C LEU A 21 12.20 -15.20 -5.17
N GLU A 22 10.93 -14.88 -4.97
CA GLU A 22 9.82 -15.70 -5.43
C GLU A 22 8.82 -14.86 -6.21
N SER A 23 8.27 -15.46 -7.27
CA SER A 23 7.12 -14.97 -8.02
C SER A 23 6.00 -16.01 -7.89
N THR A 24 4.86 -15.59 -7.33
CA THR A 24 3.70 -16.44 -7.10
C THR A 24 2.49 -15.94 -7.90
N PRO A 25 2.32 -16.40 -9.15
CA PRO A 25 1.15 -16.06 -9.95
C PRO A 25 -0.07 -16.90 -9.57
N GLN A 26 -1.22 -16.26 -9.43
CA GLN A 26 -2.51 -16.91 -9.17
C GLN A 26 -3.56 -16.40 -10.16
N LEU A 27 -4.21 -17.33 -10.86
CA LEU A 27 -5.32 -17.06 -11.76
C LEU A 27 -6.65 -17.10 -10.99
N TYR A 28 -7.47 -16.08 -11.19
CA TYR A 28 -8.80 -15.93 -10.59
C TYR A 28 -9.84 -15.92 -11.71
N PHE A 29 -10.78 -16.85 -11.67
CA PHE A 29 -11.72 -17.06 -12.77
C PHE A 29 -13.11 -17.52 -12.33
N ASP A 30 -13.28 -17.99 -11.09
CA ASP A 30 -14.60 -18.37 -10.60
C ASP A 30 -15.48 -17.12 -10.39
N LYS A 31 -16.81 -17.27 -10.48
CA LYS A 31 -17.74 -16.13 -10.27
C LYS A 31 -17.48 -15.40 -8.94
N LYS A 32 -17.19 -16.16 -7.87
CA LYS A 32 -16.84 -15.64 -6.54
C LYS A 32 -15.56 -14.78 -6.52
N ASP A 33 -14.67 -14.99 -7.48
CA ASP A 33 -13.41 -14.24 -7.58
C ASP A 33 -13.58 -12.96 -8.41
N LEU A 34 -14.53 -12.97 -9.35
CA LEU A 34 -14.74 -11.88 -10.31
C LEU A 34 -15.76 -10.87 -9.82
N VAL A 35 -16.65 -11.29 -8.94
CA VAL A 35 -17.80 -10.51 -8.49
C VAL A 35 -18.00 -10.71 -7.00
N MET A 36 -18.22 -9.61 -6.28
CA MET A 36 -18.65 -9.62 -4.90
C MET A 36 -20.15 -9.31 -4.82
N THR A 37 -20.89 -10.17 -4.14
CA THR A 37 -22.36 -10.06 -4.01
C THR A 37 -22.73 -9.51 -2.64
N SER A 38 -23.71 -8.61 -2.60
CA SER A 38 -24.20 -8.03 -1.36
C SER A 38 -24.81 -9.11 -0.43
N PRO A 39 -24.48 -9.09 0.88
CA PRO A 39 -24.97 -10.09 1.84
C PRO A 39 -26.42 -9.88 2.27
N ASP A 40 -27.02 -8.73 1.95
CA ASP A 40 -28.38 -8.34 2.35
C ASP A 40 -29.50 -8.96 1.47
N GLY A 41 -29.15 -9.86 0.55
CA GLY A 41 -30.11 -10.52 -0.34
C GLY A 41 -30.60 -9.64 -1.50
N SER A 42 -30.08 -8.41 -1.66
CA SER A 42 -30.40 -7.52 -2.78
C SER A 42 -29.87 -8.01 -4.14
N ASN A 43 -29.06 -9.08 -4.16
CA ASN A 43 -28.34 -9.59 -5.33
C ASN A 43 -27.53 -8.51 -6.06
N ARG A 44 -27.15 -7.42 -5.39
CA ARG A 44 -26.25 -6.42 -5.95
C ARG A 44 -24.88 -7.06 -6.15
N GLU A 45 -24.40 -7.03 -7.39
CA GLU A 45 -23.11 -7.56 -7.80
C GLU A 45 -22.16 -6.40 -8.13
N VAL A 46 -20.92 -6.48 -7.64
CA VAL A 46 -19.85 -5.53 -7.93
C VAL A 46 -18.67 -6.30 -8.50
N ALA A 47 -18.23 -5.93 -9.72
CA ALA A 47 -17.09 -6.55 -10.36
C ALA A 47 -15.78 -6.16 -9.67
N ILE A 48 -14.88 -7.13 -9.49
CA ILE A 48 -13.54 -6.92 -8.96
C ILE A 48 -12.63 -6.49 -10.12
N GLU A 49 -12.67 -5.20 -10.44
CA GLU A 49 -11.88 -4.58 -11.51
C GLU A 49 -11.31 -3.22 -11.08
N GLY A 50 -10.37 -2.69 -11.87
CA GLY A 50 -9.74 -1.40 -11.65
C GLY A 50 -9.24 -1.22 -10.22
N THR A 51 -9.79 -0.25 -9.52
CA THR A 51 -9.46 0.08 -8.13
C THR A 51 -9.68 -1.09 -7.17
N LEU A 52 -10.77 -1.85 -7.31
CA LEU A 52 -11.07 -2.98 -6.42
C LEU A 52 -10.11 -4.14 -6.65
N LEU A 53 -9.69 -4.35 -7.90
CA LEU A 53 -8.65 -5.33 -8.21
C LEU A 53 -7.29 -4.93 -7.60
N GLY A 54 -6.96 -3.64 -7.60
CA GLY A 54 -5.77 -3.12 -6.90
C GLY A 54 -5.81 -3.44 -5.40
N ILE A 55 -6.93 -3.13 -4.73
CA ILE A 55 -7.11 -3.42 -3.30
C ILE A 55 -7.04 -4.92 -3.02
N LYS A 56 -7.66 -5.73 -3.89
CA LYS A 56 -7.60 -7.20 -3.80
C LYS A 56 -6.16 -7.68 -3.89
N ARG A 57 -5.36 -7.19 -4.84
CA ARG A 57 -3.93 -7.50 -4.97
C ARG A 57 -3.18 -7.15 -3.70
N ASP A 58 -3.33 -5.93 -3.19
CA ASP A 58 -2.64 -5.48 -1.98
C ASP A 58 -2.99 -6.36 -0.76
N ILE A 59 -4.23 -6.85 -0.65
CA ILE A 59 -4.63 -7.81 0.40
C ILE A 59 -3.96 -9.17 0.22
N GLU A 60 -3.87 -9.69 -1.01
CA GLU A 60 -3.19 -10.96 -1.28
C GLU A 60 -1.67 -10.86 -1.02
N GLU A 61 -1.05 -9.70 -1.32
CA GLU A 61 0.33 -9.40 -0.93
C GLU A 61 0.50 -9.46 0.59
N PHE A 62 -0.41 -8.85 1.36
CA PHE A 62 -0.38 -8.91 2.82
C PHE A 62 -0.59 -10.32 3.37
N LYS A 63 -1.50 -11.11 2.79
CA LYS A 63 -1.64 -12.53 3.16
C LYS A 63 -0.36 -13.31 2.90
N TYR A 64 0.36 -13.01 1.81
CA TYR A 64 1.66 -13.61 1.55
C TYR A 64 2.69 -13.17 2.60
N LEU A 65 2.76 -11.87 2.90
CA LEU A 65 3.66 -11.30 3.92
C LEU A 65 3.42 -11.89 5.31
N THR A 66 2.15 -12.10 5.70
CA THR A 66 1.79 -12.77 6.96
C THR A 66 2.28 -14.23 7.00
N ARG A 67 2.18 -14.97 5.89
CA ARG A 67 2.73 -16.33 5.81
C ARG A 67 4.26 -16.33 5.93
N MET A 68 4.94 -15.37 5.31
CA MET A 68 6.39 -15.20 5.48
C MET A 68 6.73 -14.95 6.95
N ALA A 69 6.03 -14.02 7.61
CA ALA A 69 6.23 -13.71 9.03
C ALA A 69 6.07 -14.93 9.94
N ALA A 70 5.09 -15.79 9.66
CA ALA A 70 4.88 -17.03 10.38
C ALA A 70 6.06 -18.00 10.24
N SER A 71 6.68 -18.05 9.06
CA SER A 71 7.83 -18.93 8.75
C SER A 71 9.18 -18.46 9.31
N LEU A 72 9.30 -17.19 9.72
CA LEU A 72 10.55 -16.65 10.26
C LEU A 72 10.98 -17.33 11.56
N LYS A 73 12.30 -17.47 11.77
CA LYS A 73 12.85 -17.96 13.04
C LYS A 73 12.63 -16.91 14.13
N ALA A 74 12.44 -17.35 15.38
CA ALA A 74 12.06 -16.46 16.49
C ALA A 74 13.23 -15.65 17.07
N ASP A 75 14.45 -16.11 16.84
CA ASP A 75 15.71 -15.59 17.38
C ASP A 75 16.34 -14.48 16.52
N ILE A 76 15.88 -14.30 15.27
CA ILE A 76 16.40 -13.29 14.35
C ILE A 76 15.39 -12.13 14.26
N PRO A 77 15.77 -10.91 14.66
CA PRO A 77 14.92 -9.73 14.44
C PRO A 77 14.69 -9.49 12.95
N ALA A 78 13.46 -9.15 12.57
CA ALA A 78 13.11 -8.95 11.17
C ALA A 78 12.16 -7.76 10.95
N LEU A 79 12.24 -7.20 9.74
CA LEU A 79 11.31 -6.20 9.25
C LEU A 79 10.51 -6.78 8.09
N LEU A 80 9.20 -6.82 8.25
CA LEU A 80 8.25 -7.00 7.16
C LEU A 80 8.05 -5.64 6.50
N LEU A 81 8.30 -5.57 5.19
CA LEU A 81 8.27 -4.32 4.45
C LEU A 81 7.28 -4.43 3.28
N ALA A 82 6.37 -3.46 3.18
CA ALA A 82 5.43 -3.33 2.08
C ALA A 82 5.68 -2.05 1.28
N ASP A 83 5.34 -2.07 -0.01
CA ASP A 83 5.38 -0.88 -0.86
C ASP A 83 4.03 -0.13 -0.82
N GLY A 84 4.08 1.20 -0.77
CA GLY A 84 2.90 2.05 -0.71
C GLY A 84 2.30 2.23 0.69
N THR A 85 1.09 2.78 0.77
CA THR A 85 0.45 3.14 2.06
C THR A 85 -0.16 1.93 2.75
N LEU A 86 -0.17 1.91 4.09
CA LEU A 86 -0.98 1.00 4.91
C LEU A 86 -2.41 1.53 5.12
N ILE A 87 -2.68 2.79 4.77
CA ILE A 87 -3.98 3.46 4.94
C ILE A 87 -4.82 3.26 3.69
N ARG A 88 -5.88 2.46 3.78
CA ARG A 88 -6.78 2.09 2.67
C ARG A 88 -7.82 3.17 2.41
N TRP A 89 -7.41 4.44 2.26
CA TRP A 89 -8.31 5.58 2.02
C TRP A 89 -9.21 5.39 0.80
N THR A 90 -8.76 4.60 -0.18
CA THR A 90 -9.51 4.35 -1.41
C THR A 90 -10.86 3.70 -1.13
N LEU A 91 -10.96 2.89 -0.06
CA LEU A 91 -12.21 2.28 0.40
C LEU A 91 -13.24 3.29 0.93
N MET A 92 -12.84 4.54 1.18
CA MET A 92 -13.77 5.62 1.56
C MET A 92 -14.47 6.30 0.38
N SER A 93 -14.15 5.92 -0.86
CA SER A 93 -14.84 6.50 -2.01
C SER A 93 -16.35 6.27 -1.90
N LYS A 94 -17.15 7.32 -2.15
CA LYS A 94 -18.61 7.26 -2.05
C LYS A 94 -19.24 6.19 -2.93
N ASP A 95 -18.54 5.81 -3.99
CA ASP A 95 -18.99 4.80 -4.96
C ASP A 95 -18.76 3.37 -4.50
N ILE A 96 -18.00 3.16 -3.41
CA ILE A 96 -17.72 1.84 -2.84
C ILE A 96 -18.77 1.49 -1.79
N PRO A 97 -19.57 0.43 -2.00
CA PRO A 97 -20.56 -0.01 -1.02
C PRO A 97 -19.94 -0.51 0.29
N GLU A 98 -20.64 -0.34 1.40
CA GLU A 98 -20.16 -0.74 2.73
C GLU A 98 -19.78 -2.22 2.84
N PHE A 99 -20.51 -3.12 2.16
CA PHE A 99 -20.17 -4.55 2.20
C PHE A 99 -18.81 -4.85 1.54
N ILE A 100 -18.37 -4.05 0.56
CA ILE A 100 -17.03 -4.14 -0.03
C ILE A 100 -15.99 -3.67 0.98
N VAL A 101 -16.28 -2.58 1.70
CA VAL A 101 -15.40 -2.06 2.75
C VAL A 101 -15.20 -3.11 3.84
N SER A 102 -16.28 -3.71 4.35
CA SER A 102 -16.18 -4.76 5.37
C SER A 102 -15.41 -5.99 4.86
N GLU A 103 -15.65 -6.44 3.63
CA GLU A 103 -14.94 -7.62 3.09
C GLU A 103 -13.44 -7.37 2.88
N PHE A 104 -13.06 -6.22 2.30
CA PHE A 104 -11.66 -5.93 2.01
C PHE A 104 -10.89 -5.37 3.19
N LEU A 105 -11.49 -4.46 3.98
CA LEU A 105 -10.80 -3.89 5.13
C LEU A 105 -10.84 -4.84 6.33
N GLU A 106 -12.03 -5.13 6.86
CA GLU A 106 -12.18 -5.80 8.15
C GLU A 106 -11.81 -7.28 8.05
N LYS A 107 -12.39 -8.00 7.08
CA LYS A 107 -12.14 -9.45 6.93
C LYS A 107 -10.88 -9.78 6.14
N GLY A 108 -10.38 -8.83 5.35
CA GLY A 108 -9.19 -8.97 4.51
C GLY A 108 -7.95 -8.42 5.20
N PHE A 109 -7.76 -7.10 5.08
CA PHE A 109 -6.53 -6.43 5.47
C PHE A 109 -6.28 -6.40 6.99
N LEU A 110 -7.28 -6.03 7.79
CA LEU A 110 -7.13 -5.95 9.25
C LEU A 110 -6.86 -7.31 9.87
N LYS A 111 -7.47 -8.37 9.35
CA LYS A 111 -7.13 -9.74 9.76
C LYS A 111 -5.65 -10.08 9.55
N CYS A 112 -5.03 -9.61 8.46
CA CYS A 112 -3.59 -9.80 8.25
C CYS A 112 -2.76 -9.03 9.30
N LEU A 113 -3.21 -7.83 9.68
CA LEU A 113 -2.57 -7.02 10.72
C LEU A 113 -2.71 -7.66 12.11
N ASP A 114 -3.87 -8.26 12.43
CA ASP A 114 -4.08 -9.06 13.63
C ASP A 114 -3.06 -10.20 13.72
N GLU A 115 -2.97 -11.02 12.66
CA GLU A 115 -2.06 -12.16 12.62
C GLU A 115 -0.59 -11.73 12.74
N ILE A 116 -0.18 -10.66 12.05
CA ILE A 116 1.18 -10.11 12.17
C ILE A 116 1.45 -9.59 13.58
N LYS A 117 0.47 -8.93 14.21
CA LYS A 117 0.59 -8.45 15.59
C LYS A 117 0.80 -9.61 16.55
N GLU A 118 -0.01 -10.67 16.47
CA GLU A 118 0.14 -11.87 17.31
C GLU A 118 1.50 -12.55 17.13
N ILE A 119 2.04 -12.55 15.91
CA ILE A 119 3.38 -13.06 15.63
C ILE A 119 4.45 -12.16 16.28
N SER A 120 4.29 -10.83 16.18
CA SER A 120 5.21 -9.84 16.76
C SER A 120 5.26 -9.85 18.29
N GLU A 121 4.24 -10.40 18.95
CA GLU A 121 4.25 -10.60 20.41
C GLU A 121 5.19 -11.75 20.84
N LYS A 122 5.50 -12.67 19.92
CA LYS A 122 6.32 -13.87 20.18
C LYS A 122 7.71 -13.79 19.54
N LYS A 123 7.87 -12.96 18.52
CA LYS A 123 9.10 -12.80 17.72
C LYS A 123 9.42 -11.31 17.58
N SER A 124 10.69 -10.95 17.48
CA SER A 124 11.09 -9.56 17.24
C SER A 124 10.87 -9.17 15.78
N ILE A 125 9.60 -9.00 15.39
CA ILE A 125 9.19 -8.70 14.02
C ILE A 125 8.47 -7.35 14.00
N ALA A 126 8.99 -6.44 13.19
CA ALA A 126 8.33 -5.18 12.89
C ALA A 126 7.61 -5.24 11.54
N LEU A 127 6.55 -4.44 11.40
CA LEU A 127 5.87 -4.19 10.13
C LEU A 127 5.98 -2.72 9.78
N ALA A 128 6.39 -2.42 8.56
CA ALA A 128 6.36 -1.09 8.00
C ALA A 128 5.96 -1.10 6.53
N SER A 129 5.55 0.05 6.02
CA SER A 129 5.55 0.34 4.60
C SER A 129 6.41 1.54 4.27
N TYR A 130 6.91 1.57 3.04
CA TYR A 130 7.77 2.63 2.53
C TYR A 130 7.06 3.38 1.42
N ILE A 131 7.05 4.72 1.52
CA ILE A 131 6.49 5.61 0.49
C ILE A 131 7.59 6.58 0.08
N SER A 132 8.11 6.39 -1.13
CA SER A 132 9.03 7.33 -1.78
C SER A 132 8.29 8.60 -2.19
N TYR A 133 9.00 9.73 -2.09
CA TYR A 133 8.59 11.05 -2.54
C TYR A 133 7.11 11.39 -2.23
N PRO A 134 6.73 11.35 -0.93
CA PRO A 134 5.36 11.43 -0.51
C PRO A 134 4.76 12.78 -0.90
N ARG A 135 3.54 12.75 -1.44
CA ARG A 135 2.78 13.95 -1.80
C ARG A 135 1.85 14.43 -0.68
N SER A 136 2.01 13.90 0.53
CA SER A 136 1.16 14.25 1.67
C SER A 136 1.45 15.65 2.20
N SER A 137 0.41 16.25 2.76
CA SER A 137 0.43 17.58 3.38
C SER A 137 -0.31 17.55 4.71
N ASP A 138 -0.16 16.44 5.48
CA ASP A 138 -0.85 16.25 6.76
C ASP A 138 -0.36 17.32 7.77
N LEU A 139 0.95 17.61 7.78
CA LEU A 139 1.53 18.60 8.68
C LEU A 139 1.39 20.03 8.17
N VAL A 140 1.62 20.26 6.88
CA VAL A 140 1.35 21.57 6.28
C VAL A 140 -0.12 21.94 6.49
N GLY A 141 -1.04 20.99 6.35
CA GLY A 141 -2.46 21.19 6.68
C GLY A 141 -2.70 21.59 8.14
N THR A 142 -1.93 21.04 9.08
CA THR A 142 -1.99 21.43 10.50
C THR A 142 -1.42 22.84 10.72
N ILE A 143 -0.33 23.20 10.05
CA ILE A 143 0.23 24.57 10.07
C ILE A 143 -0.80 25.57 9.53
N ARG A 144 -1.52 25.23 8.45
CA ARG A 144 -2.61 26.08 7.90
C ARG A 144 -3.71 26.37 8.92
N ILE A 145 -4.03 25.40 9.78
CA ILE A 145 -4.99 25.60 10.88
C ILE A 145 -4.39 26.51 11.95
N ALA A 146 -3.12 26.30 12.32
CA ALA A 146 -2.44 27.09 13.36
C ALA A 146 -2.27 28.56 12.99
N ILE A 147 -2.01 28.88 11.72
CA ILE A 147 -1.89 30.26 11.23
C ILE A 147 -3.23 30.89 10.84
N CYS A 148 -4.34 30.14 10.93
CA CYS A 148 -5.65 30.64 10.54
C CYS A 148 -6.12 31.72 11.53
N PRO A 149 -6.47 32.94 11.07
CA PRO A 149 -6.96 33.99 11.98
C PRO A 149 -8.39 33.75 12.47
N TYR A 150 -9.11 32.77 11.90
CA TYR A 150 -10.47 32.42 12.31
C TYR A 150 -10.44 31.32 13.37
N ASN A 151 -10.99 31.60 14.55
CA ASN A 151 -11.16 30.63 15.63
C ASN A 151 -12.62 30.62 16.12
N PRO A 152 -13.40 29.54 15.88
CA PRO A 152 -13.02 28.31 15.16
C PRO A 152 -12.78 28.56 13.67
N VAL A 153 -12.01 27.65 13.03
CA VAL A 153 -11.74 27.70 11.58
C VAL A 153 -13.07 27.72 10.82
N ASN A 154 -13.25 28.71 9.94
CA ASN A 154 -14.45 28.85 9.12
C ASN A 154 -14.08 29.27 7.70
N CYS A 155 -13.86 28.28 6.84
CA CYS A 155 -13.46 28.51 5.45
C CYS A 155 -14.56 29.22 4.62
N ASP A 156 -15.84 29.04 4.95
CA ASP A 156 -16.94 29.73 4.25
C ASP A 156 -16.97 31.23 4.55
N LYS A 157 -16.72 31.60 5.81
CA LYS A 157 -16.56 33.00 6.21
C LYS A 157 -15.31 33.60 5.57
N CYS A 158 -14.18 32.90 5.65
CA CYS A 158 -12.91 33.32 5.04
C CYS A 158 -13.06 33.59 3.53
N ARG A 159 -13.74 32.69 2.80
CA ARG A 159 -14.01 32.86 1.36
C ARG A 159 -14.89 34.07 1.04
N ARG A 160 -15.92 34.33 1.85
CA ARG A 160 -16.78 35.51 1.67
C ARG A 160 -16.05 36.82 1.94
N GLU A 161 -15.15 36.84 2.93
CA GLU A 161 -14.39 38.03 3.31
C GLU A 161 -13.17 38.29 2.42
N ASN A 162 -12.69 37.28 1.67
CA ASN A 162 -11.53 37.36 0.77
C ASN A 162 -11.88 36.89 -0.66
N PRO A 163 -12.77 37.59 -1.40
CA PRO A 163 -13.26 37.14 -2.71
C PRO A 163 -12.19 37.13 -3.82
N ASN A 164 -11.06 37.82 -3.60
CA ASN A 164 -9.90 37.83 -4.49
C ASN A 164 -9.02 36.57 -4.38
N GLY A 165 -9.34 35.63 -3.47
CA GLY A 165 -8.57 34.41 -3.25
C GLY A 165 -7.30 34.58 -2.42
N ALA A 166 -7.05 35.78 -1.86
CA ALA A 166 -5.92 36.04 -0.98
C ALA A 166 -6.20 35.55 0.44
N TYR A 167 -6.24 34.23 0.64
CA TYR A 167 -6.52 33.64 1.95
C TYR A 167 -5.29 33.72 2.86
N PRO A 168 -5.45 34.06 4.16
CA PRO A 168 -4.34 34.11 5.11
C PRO A 168 -3.55 32.81 5.22
N CYS A 169 -4.21 31.66 5.05
CA CYS A 169 -3.57 30.35 5.11
C CYS A 169 -2.83 29.94 3.82
N ASN A 170 -2.82 30.80 2.79
CA ASN A 170 -2.08 30.56 1.55
C ASN A 170 -0.57 30.81 1.71
N THR A 171 -0.10 31.33 2.84
CA THR A 171 1.33 31.52 3.11
C THR A 171 2.15 30.24 2.99
N VAL A 172 1.53 29.08 3.20
CA VAL A 172 2.16 27.75 3.07
C VAL A 172 1.60 26.96 1.88
N ASP A 173 0.94 27.63 0.94
CA ASP A 173 0.42 26.97 -0.26
C ASP A 173 1.56 26.48 -1.16
N GLY A 174 1.36 25.34 -1.81
CA GLY A 174 2.38 24.69 -2.63
C GLY A 174 3.51 23.99 -1.86
N VAL A 175 3.59 24.14 -0.54
CA VAL A 175 4.55 23.42 0.31
C VAL A 175 3.98 22.05 0.69
N GLN A 176 4.78 21.00 0.53
CA GLN A 176 4.46 19.64 0.97
C GLN A 176 5.24 19.27 2.23
N ASP A 177 4.81 18.23 2.94
CA ASP A 177 5.48 17.79 4.17
C ASP A 177 6.95 17.40 3.90
N LYS A 178 7.24 16.84 2.71
CA LYS A 178 8.61 16.53 2.28
C LYS A 178 9.51 17.77 2.17
N ASP A 179 8.98 18.92 1.74
CA ASP A 179 9.78 20.13 1.54
C ASP A 179 10.19 20.72 2.90
N LEU A 180 9.27 20.62 3.86
CA LEU A 180 9.54 20.96 5.26
C LEU A 180 10.65 20.08 5.83
N PHE A 181 10.52 18.76 5.75
CA PHE A 181 11.49 17.84 6.36
C PHE A 181 12.82 17.76 5.62
N LEU A 182 12.87 18.07 4.34
CA LEU A 182 14.14 18.17 3.61
C LEU A 182 15.06 19.23 4.23
N THR A 183 14.46 20.30 4.77
CA THR A 183 15.16 21.41 5.44
C THR A 183 15.45 21.13 6.92
N LEU A 184 14.57 20.36 7.60
CA LEU A 184 14.65 20.15 9.05
C LEU A 184 15.48 18.94 9.48
N LEU A 185 15.52 17.89 8.65
CA LEU A 185 16.19 16.64 8.99
C LEU A 185 17.59 16.59 8.38
N GLU A 186 18.52 15.99 9.13
CA GLU A 186 19.80 15.53 8.61
C GLU A 186 19.68 14.16 7.94
N SER A 187 20.65 13.78 7.10
CA SER A 187 20.62 12.47 6.43
C SER A 187 20.61 11.33 7.45
N GLY A 188 19.70 10.37 7.28
CA GLY A 188 19.44 9.28 8.20
C GLY A 188 18.54 9.65 9.39
N GLU A 189 18.24 10.93 9.61
CA GLU A 189 17.37 11.34 10.71
C GLU A 189 15.89 11.10 10.39
N ARG A 190 15.12 10.71 11.41
CA ARG A 190 13.67 10.63 11.34
C ARG A 190 12.99 11.74 12.13
N SER A 191 11.84 12.19 11.64
CA SER A 191 10.94 13.08 12.36
C SER A 191 10.33 12.41 13.61
N ALA A 192 9.56 13.19 14.36
CA ALA A 192 8.60 12.65 15.33
C ALA A 192 7.56 11.74 14.63
N LEU A 193 6.86 10.95 15.45
CA LEU A 193 5.73 10.14 15.02
C LEU A 193 4.46 10.98 14.89
N PHE A 194 3.72 10.70 13.82
CA PHE A 194 2.45 11.33 13.50
C PHE A 194 1.37 10.28 13.26
N ILE A 195 0.11 10.72 13.27
CA ILE A 195 -1.04 9.90 12.93
C ILE A 195 -1.91 10.66 11.93
N SER A 196 -2.36 9.97 10.87
CA SER A 196 -3.25 10.59 9.89
C SER A 196 -4.63 10.79 10.50
N ARG A 197 -5.26 11.93 10.21
CA ARG A 197 -6.64 12.24 10.62
C ARG A 197 -7.70 11.73 9.63
N SER A 198 -7.32 10.92 8.65
CA SER A 198 -8.29 10.29 7.74
C SER A 198 -9.27 9.44 8.54
N SER A 199 -10.58 9.64 8.33
CA SER A 199 -11.59 8.93 9.13
C SER A 199 -11.63 7.43 8.88
N ILE A 200 -11.00 6.91 7.82
CA ILE A 200 -10.81 5.45 7.67
C ILE A 200 -10.03 4.86 8.85
N GLN A 201 -9.15 5.62 9.50
CA GLN A 201 -8.39 5.15 10.67
C GLN A 201 -9.29 4.78 11.86
N GLU A 202 -10.51 5.31 11.94
CA GLU A 202 -11.48 4.92 12.97
C GLU A 202 -11.89 3.45 12.81
N ARG A 203 -11.91 2.95 11.56
CA ARG A 203 -12.22 1.56 11.22
C ARG A 203 -11.08 0.59 11.51
N TYR A 204 -9.86 1.09 11.71
CA TYR A 204 -8.68 0.26 11.99
C TYR A 204 -8.63 -0.22 13.45
N GLY A 205 -9.45 0.33 14.33
CA GLY A 205 -9.49 -0.07 15.74
C GLY A 205 -8.12 0.06 16.42
N MET A 206 -7.53 -1.07 16.84
CA MET A 206 -6.22 -1.13 17.48
C MET A 206 -5.03 -1.09 16.50
N HIS A 207 -5.29 -1.15 15.19
CA HIS A 207 -4.26 -1.17 14.15
C HIS A 207 -4.03 0.19 13.51
N ARG A 208 -4.33 1.29 14.23
CA ARG A 208 -4.14 2.65 13.71
C ARG A 208 -2.73 2.80 13.12
N ILE A 209 -2.66 3.41 11.95
CA ILE A 209 -1.40 3.61 11.24
C ILE A 209 -0.80 4.93 11.66
N TYR A 210 0.39 4.85 12.26
CA TYR A 210 1.28 5.96 12.52
C TYR A 210 2.26 6.09 11.36
N PHE A 211 2.89 7.25 11.26
CA PHE A 211 3.94 7.45 10.28
C PHE A 211 4.99 8.41 10.80
N TYR A 212 6.18 8.33 10.23
CA TYR A 212 7.23 9.33 10.38
C TYR A 212 7.89 9.56 9.03
N TYR A 213 8.58 10.69 8.89
CA TYR A 213 9.41 10.99 7.75
C TYR A 213 10.86 10.69 8.07
N VAL A 214 11.61 10.18 7.10
CA VAL A 214 13.05 9.94 7.21
C VAL A 214 13.74 10.56 6.01
N LYS A 215 14.87 11.22 6.24
CA LYS A 215 15.70 11.73 5.16
C LYS A 215 16.67 10.66 4.71
N ILE A 216 16.53 10.25 3.46
CA ILE A 216 17.40 9.29 2.79
C ILE A 216 18.16 10.07 1.72
N ASP A 217 19.41 10.41 2.00
CA ASP A 217 20.21 11.28 1.15
C ASP A 217 19.48 12.62 0.84
N ASP A 218 19.14 12.84 -0.43
CA ASP A 218 18.44 14.05 -0.91
C ASP A 218 16.92 13.88 -1.02
N GLU A 219 16.36 12.76 -0.53
CA GLU A 219 14.94 12.46 -0.57
C GLU A 219 14.35 12.36 0.85
N ILE A 220 13.08 12.76 0.98
CA ILE A 220 12.26 12.42 2.15
C ILE A 220 11.37 11.23 1.80
N ALA A 221 11.49 10.16 2.58
CA ALA A 221 10.58 9.02 2.54
C ALA A 221 9.58 9.10 3.71
N ARG A 222 8.36 8.60 3.49
CA ARG A 222 7.36 8.41 4.55
C ARG A 222 7.29 6.93 4.90
N ILE A 223 7.52 6.63 6.17
CA ILE A 223 7.42 5.27 6.69
C ILE A 223 6.13 5.16 7.48
N GLU A 224 5.26 4.23 7.10
CA GLU A 224 4.03 3.96 7.83
C GLU A 224 4.19 2.69 8.66
N ILE A 225 3.74 2.74 9.91
CA ILE A 225 3.84 1.64 10.86
C ILE A 225 2.55 1.53 11.66
N PRO A 226 2.13 0.33 12.07
CA PRO A 226 0.99 0.19 12.96
C PRO A 226 1.28 0.68 14.39
N GLU A 227 0.22 1.01 15.13
CA GLU A 227 0.29 1.58 16.48
C GLU A 227 1.13 0.74 17.46
N TRP A 228 1.03 -0.59 17.41
CA TRP A 228 1.80 -1.46 18.32
C TRP A 228 3.31 -1.42 18.06
N ILE A 229 3.72 -1.10 16.83
CA ILE A 229 5.13 -0.86 16.48
C ILE A 229 5.53 0.54 16.93
N ALA A 230 4.69 1.55 16.67
CA ALA A 230 4.96 2.95 17.04
C ALA A 230 5.12 3.15 18.55
N ARG A 231 4.46 2.33 19.38
CA ARG A 231 4.53 2.36 20.84
C ARG A 231 5.64 1.49 21.44
N ASN A 232 6.40 0.78 20.61
CA ASN A 232 7.48 -0.11 21.04
C ASN A 232 8.82 0.41 20.49
N ASP A 233 9.61 1.06 21.34
CA ASP A 233 10.88 1.67 20.95
C ASP A 233 11.84 0.69 20.29
N THR A 234 11.88 -0.57 20.73
CA THR A 234 12.73 -1.61 20.14
C THR A 234 12.33 -1.89 18.70
N LEU A 235 11.05 -2.13 18.43
CA LEU A 235 10.56 -2.42 17.08
C LEU A 235 10.63 -1.18 16.18
N LEU A 236 10.35 0.00 16.74
CA LEU A 236 10.46 1.27 16.04
C LEU A 236 11.91 1.58 15.62
N ASN A 237 12.89 1.32 16.49
CA ASN A 237 14.30 1.49 16.17
C ASN A 237 14.81 0.42 15.20
N LEU A 238 14.33 -0.82 15.31
CA LEU A 238 14.59 -1.90 14.35
C LEU A 238 14.13 -1.50 12.94
N THR A 239 12.87 -1.05 12.82
CA THR A 239 12.32 -0.57 11.54
C THR A 239 13.19 0.51 10.93
N HIS A 240 13.52 1.55 11.71
CA HIS A 240 14.32 2.67 11.22
C HIS A 240 15.71 2.22 10.76
N THR A 241 16.40 1.40 11.56
CA THR A 241 17.74 0.90 11.26
C THR A 241 17.75 0.07 9.98
N LEU A 242 16.81 -0.87 9.84
CA LEU A 242 16.75 -1.76 8.67
C LEU A 242 16.35 -1.00 7.40
N ILE A 243 15.46 -0.01 7.49
CA ILE A 243 15.13 0.84 6.34
C ILE A 243 16.36 1.62 5.87
N LEU A 244 17.12 2.23 6.78
CA LEU A 244 18.34 2.96 6.42
C LEU A 244 19.36 2.04 5.73
N ASP A 245 19.62 0.85 6.28
CA ASP A 245 20.54 -0.12 5.67
C ASP A 245 20.05 -0.54 4.26
N GLN A 246 18.75 -0.82 4.10
CA GLN A 246 18.19 -1.17 2.80
C GLN A 246 18.30 -0.06 1.77
N CYS A 247 18.01 1.19 2.17
CA CYS A 247 18.13 2.33 1.27
C CYS A 247 19.60 2.60 0.91
N GLN A 248 20.53 2.48 1.85
CA GLN A 248 21.95 2.68 1.60
C GLN A 248 22.49 1.67 0.57
N ARG A 249 22.03 0.41 0.64
CA ARG A 249 22.39 -0.64 -0.33
C ARG A 249 21.70 -0.46 -1.68
N GLY A 250 20.51 0.14 -1.70
CA GLY A 250 19.66 0.31 -2.89
C GLY A 250 19.66 1.72 -3.47
N HIS A 251 20.71 2.51 -3.21
CA HIS A 251 20.87 3.87 -3.75
C HIS A 251 19.67 4.80 -3.50
N GLY A 252 19.14 4.78 -2.28
CA GLY A 252 18.06 5.66 -1.82
C GLY A 252 16.69 4.98 -1.72
N TYR A 253 16.53 3.76 -2.24
CA TYR A 253 15.29 2.98 -2.12
C TYR A 253 15.55 1.57 -1.56
N PRO A 254 14.64 0.98 -0.76
CA PRO A 254 14.88 -0.34 -0.19
C PRO A 254 15.07 -1.43 -1.27
N VAL A 255 16.23 -2.10 -1.26
CA VAL A 255 16.56 -3.19 -2.21
C VAL A 255 15.47 -4.25 -2.24
N ALA A 256 15.00 -4.71 -1.07
CA ALA A 256 13.96 -5.72 -0.98
C ALA A 256 12.66 -5.34 -1.71
N LEU A 257 12.26 -4.06 -1.68
CA LEU A 257 11.06 -3.60 -2.39
C LEU A 257 11.30 -3.51 -3.89
N SER A 258 12.48 -3.04 -4.32
CA SER A 258 12.85 -2.98 -5.74
C SER A 258 12.83 -4.38 -6.36
N GLU A 259 13.48 -5.34 -5.71
CA GLU A 259 13.53 -6.72 -6.17
C GLU A 259 12.13 -7.37 -6.16
N ALA A 260 11.31 -7.11 -5.13
CA ALA A 260 9.94 -7.61 -5.06
C ALA A 260 9.10 -7.08 -6.22
N HIS A 261 9.25 -5.80 -6.55
CA HIS A 261 8.58 -5.19 -7.68
C HIS A 261 8.93 -5.89 -8.99
N GLU A 262 10.21 -6.12 -9.25
CA GLU A 262 10.68 -6.82 -10.45
C GLU A 262 10.08 -8.25 -10.55
N GLN A 263 10.02 -9.00 -9.44
CA GLN A 263 9.40 -10.34 -9.45
C GLN A 263 7.87 -10.31 -9.65
N ALA A 264 7.21 -9.20 -9.31
CA ALA A 264 5.77 -9.04 -9.47
C ALA A 264 5.36 -8.64 -10.91
N VAL A 265 6.28 -8.10 -11.72
CA VAL A 265 5.97 -7.60 -13.06
C VAL A 265 5.45 -8.71 -13.97
N VAL A 266 4.24 -8.52 -14.49
CA VAL A 266 3.66 -9.36 -15.56
C VAL A 266 3.87 -8.67 -16.90
N THR A 267 4.85 -9.15 -17.66
CA THR A 267 5.28 -8.51 -18.92
C THR A 267 4.21 -8.65 -20.02
N ALA A 268 4.37 -7.89 -21.11
CA ALA A 268 3.50 -8.02 -22.27
C ALA A 268 3.57 -9.42 -22.89
N ALA A 269 4.75 -10.05 -22.89
CA ALA A 269 4.96 -11.40 -23.39
C ALA A 269 4.23 -12.43 -22.50
N ASP A 270 4.30 -12.29 -21.17
CA ASP A 270 3.60 -13.18 -20.24
C ASP A 270 2.09 -13.14 -20.43
N ARG A 271 1.53 -11.93 -20.62
CA ARG A 271 0.10 -11.76 -20.90
C ARG A 271 -0.33 -12.44 -22.18
N GLN A 272 0.50 -12.35 -23.23
CA GLN A 272 0.23 -13.00 -24.50
C GLN A 272 0.30 -14.52 -24.36
N ASN A 273 1.32 -15.04 -23.68
CA ASN A 273 1.47 -16.47 -23.42
C ASN A 273 0.31 -17.04 -22.61
N LEU A 274 -0.11 -16.35 -21.54
CA LEU A 274 -1.28 -16.73 -20.75
C LEU A 274 -2.54 -16.78 -21.62
N GLN A 275 -2.76 -15.75 -22.45
CA GLN A 275 -3.91 -15.72 -23.35
C GLN A 275 -3.89 -16.91 -24.32
N THR A 276 -2.73 -17.26 -24.89
CA THR A 276 -2.59 -18.43 -25.76
C THR A 276 -2.88 -19.75 -25.02
N LEU A 277 -2.41 -19.91 -23.78
CA LEU A 277 -2.66 -21.12 -22.98
C LEU A 277 -4.15 -21.26 -22.63
N VAL A 278 -4.81 -20.17 -22.25
CA VAL A 278 -6.26 -20.15 -21.99
C VAL A 278 -7.04 -20.48 -23.27
N GLU A 279 -6.65 -19.89 -24.41
CA GLU A 279 -7.28 -20.16 -25.70
C GLU A 279 -7.14 -21.64 -26.11
N ALA A 280 -5.96 -22.24 -25.93
CA ALA A 280 -5.72 -23.64 -26.20
C ALA A 280 -6.56 -24.56 -25.29
N PHE A 281 -6.59 -24.29 -23.98
CA PHE A 281 -7.34 -25.11 -23.02
C PHE A 281 -8.85 -25.09 -23.26
N LEU A 282 -9.43 -23.93 -23.57
CA LEU A 282 -10.86 -23.83 -23.89
C LEU A 282 -11.19 -24.54 -25.20
N SER A 283 -10.30 -24.45 -26.19
CA SER A 283 -10.45 -25.15 -27.46
C SER A 283 -10.43 -26.67 -27.30
N GLU A 284 -9.53 -27.21 -26.46
CA GLU A 284 -9.51 -28.65 -26.11
C GLU A 284 -10.81 -29.11 -25.42
N LYS A 285 -11.51 -28.20 -24.74
CA LYS A 285 -12.80 -28.47 -24.09
C LYS A 285 -14.01 -28.19 -24.98
N ASN A 286 -13.81 -27.88 -26.27
CA ASN A 286 -14.85 -27.48 -27.22
C ASN A 286 -15.72 -26.31 -26.72
N ILE A 287 -15.11 -25.36 -26.00
CA ILE A 287 -15.76 -24.12 -25.58
C ILE A 287 -15.38 -23.03 -26.58
N ASP A 288 -16.36 -22.54 -27.34
CA ASP A 288 -16.15 -21.47 -28.33
C ASP A 288 -15.76 -20.15 -27.66
N ILE A 289 -14.60 -19.61 -28.06
CA ILE A 289 -14.09 -18.34 -27.57
C ILE A 289 -14.54 -17.24 -28.53
N ASN A 290 -15.66 -16.59 -28.22
CA ASN A 290 -16.02 -15.32 -28.87
C ASN A 290 -15.06 -14.22 -28.39
N THR A 291 -13.90 -14.10 -29.04
CA THR A 291 -13.02 -12.95 -28.87
C THR A 291 -13.72 -11.70 -29.41
N SER A 292 -13.68 -10.58 -28.68
CA SER A 292 -14.36 -9.36 -29.14
C SER A 292 -13.74 -8.88 -30.46
N ALA A 293 -14.57 -8.35 -31.37
CA ALA A 293 -14.12 -7.83 -32.67
C ALA A 293 -12.97 -6.79 -32.55
N LYS A 294 -12.82 -6.17 -31.37
CA LYS A 294 -11.79 -5.18 -31.03
C LYS A 294 -10.41 -5.78 -30.76
N SER A 295 -10.32 -7.01 -30.23
CA SER A 295 -9.04 -7.74 -30.10
C SER A 295 -8.62 -8.35 -31.44
N PHE A 296 -9.60 -8.78 -32.24
CA PHE A 296 -9.37 -9.26 -33.61
C PHE A 296 -8.81 -8.15 -34.52
N SER A 297 -9.39 -6.94 -34.51
CA SER A 297 -8.93 -5.79 -35.32
C SER A 297 -7.53 -5.27 -34.95
N LYS A 298 -7.00 -5.59 -33.77
CA LYS A 298 -5.61 -5.26 -33.39
C LYS A 298 -4.61 -6.32 -33.88
N ARG A 299 -5.05 -7.56 -34.06
CA ARG A 299 -4.23 -8.66 -34.62
C ARG A 299 -4.14 -8.57 -36.14
N THR A 300 -5.20 -8.08 -36.80
CA THR A 300 -5.17 -7.75 -38.23
C THR A 300 -4.79 -6.28 -38.43
N ARG A 301 -3.50 -5.98 -38.64
CA ARG A 301 -3.13 -4.72 -39.30
C ARG A 301 -3.82 -4.70 -40.66
N TRP A 302 -4.67 -3.71 -40.90
CA TRP A 302 -5.21 -3.43 -42.22
C TRP A 302 -4.03 -3.23 -43.18
N ILE A 303 -4.01 -3.99 -44.27
CA ILE A 303 -3.12 -3.81 -45.42
C ILE A 303 -3.34 -2.40 -46.00
#